data_AF-A0A151T4S2-F1
#
_entry.id   AF-A0A151T4S2-F1
#
_cell.length_a   1.000
_cell.length_b   1.000
_cell.length_c   1.000
_cell.angle_alpha   90.00
_cell.angle_beta   90.00
_cell.angle_gamma   90.00
#
_symmetry.space_group_name_H-M   'P 1'
#
loop_
_entity.id
_entity.type
_entity.pdbx_description
1 polymer ?
#
loop_
_entity_poly.entity_id
_entity_poly.type
_entity_poly.pdbx_seq_one_letter_code
_entity_poly.pdbx_strand_id
1 'polypeptide(L)' 'MALPFLYLGIPIGANLRKTEMWKPVILEFSKKLAIWKSSFLSMAAQVCLINLILSSLPLYYMSFYKMPNQVVVKLKSI' A
#
# COMPACT_ATOMS: atom_id res chain seq x y z
N MET A 1 20.59 -6.17 19.49
CA MET A 1 19.83 -5.06 18.88
C MET A 1 19.48 -5.45 17.46
N ALA A 2 18.20 -5.69 17.15
CA ALA A 2 17.77 -6.01 15.79
C ALA A 2 17.67 -4.71 14.98
N LEU A 3 18.46 -4.60 13.91
CA LEU A 3 18.38 -3.49 12.97
C LEU A 3 17.08 -3.66 12.15
N PRO A 4 16.28 -2.59 11.94
CA PRO A 4 15.12 -2.68 11.08
C PRO A 4 15.60 -3.00 9.65
N PHE A 5 15.20 -4.15 9.11
CA PHE A 5 15.57 -4.57 7.76
C PHE A 5 14.34 -4.51 6.85
N LEU A 6 14.52 -4.07 5.61
CA LEU A 6 13.47 -4.02 4.61
C LEU A 6 13.32 -5.40 3.95
N TYR A 7 12.17 -6.04 4.17
CA TYR A 7 11.81 -7.29 3.52
C TYR A 7 10.54 -7.07 2.70
N LEU A 8 10.62 -7.31 1.39
CA LEU A 8 9.48 -7.14 0.47
C LEU A 8 8.85 -5.72 0.53
N GLY A 9 9.66 -4.70 0.84
CA GLY A 9 9.19 -3.31 1.01
C GLY A 9 8.64 -2.98 2.41
N ILE A 10 8.60 -3.96 3.32
CA ILE A 10 8.14 -3.79 4.71
C ILE A 10 9.34 -3.74 5.65
N PRO A 11 9.51 -2.68 6.46
CA PRO A 11 10.55 -2.65 7.48
C PRO A 11 10.18 -3.62 8.62
N ILE A 12 10.82 -4.80 8.64
CA ILE A 12 10.69 -5.79 9.70
C ILE A 12 11.54 -5.33 10.89
N GLY A 13 10.94 -5.30 12.08
CA GLY A 13 11.55 -4.75 13.30
C GLY A 13 11.24 -3.26 13.55
N ALA A 14 10.53 -2.60 12.64
CA ALA A 14 9.97 -1.28 12.83
C ALA A 14 8.56 -1.34 13.47
N ASN A 15 8.20 -0.31 14.25
CA ASN A 15 6.85 -0.18 14.80
C ASN A 15 5.83 0.20 13.70
N LEU A 16 5.31 -0.81 13.01
CA LEU A 16 4.29 -0.68 11.95
C LEU A 16 2.90 -0.27 12.48
N ARG A 17 2.75 -0.07 13.79
CA ARG A 17 1.59 0.65 14.36
C ARG A 17 1.63 2.16 14.10
N LYS A 18 2.80 2.73 13.78
CA LYS A 18 2.93 4.16 13.50
C LYS A 18 2.58 4.45 12.04
N THR A 19 1.64 5.35 11.82
CA THR A 19 1.21 5.85 10.49
C THR A 19 2.39 6.34 9.64
N GLU A 20 3.46 6.81 10.26
CA GLU A 20 4.67 7.31 9.58
C GLU A 20 5.41 6.24 8.79
N MET A 21 5.43 4.99 9.28
CA MET A 21 6.08 3.86 8.58
C MET A 21 5.33 3.45 7.31
N TRP A 22 4.05 3.81 7.20
CA TRP A 22 3.22 3.51 6.02
C TRP A 22 3.31 4.60 4.93
N LYS A 23 3.91 5.76 5.23
CA LYS A 23 4.12 6.83 4.23
C LYS A 23 4.83 6.36 2.95
N PRO A 24 5.98 5.63 3.01
CA PRO A 24 6.64 5.16 1.79
C PRO A 24 5.78 4.18 0.98
N VAL A 25 5.03 3.30 1.66
CA VAL A 25 4.11 2.33 1.02
C VAL A 25 2.99 3.07 0.28
N ILE A 26 2.38 4.07 0.91
CA ILE A 26 1.33 4.90 0.30
C ILE A 26 1.88 5.68 -0.91
N LEU A 27 3.09 6.24 -0.81
CA LEU A 27 3.73 6.97 -1.91
C LEU A 27 4.02 6.06 -3.12
N GLU A 28 4.54 4.86 -2.87
CA GLU A 28 4.76 3.88 -3.93
C GLU A 28 3.43 3.48 -4.60
N PHE A 29 2.36 3.40 -3.80
CA PHE A 29 0.99 3.19 -4.28
C PHE A 29 0.54 4.27 -5.24
N SER A 30 0.58 5.53 -4.80
CA SER A 30 0.16 6.66 -5.62
C SER A 30 0.99 6.75 -6.89
N LYS A 31 2.29 6.41 -6.84
CA LYS A 31 3.16 6.36 -8.01
C LYS A 31 2.74 5.27 -9.00
N LYS A 32 2.49 4.03 -8.54
CA LYS A 32 2.01 2.94 -9.41
C LYS A 32 0.64 3.28 -10.01
N LEU A 33 -0.27 3.82 -9.20
CA LEU A 33 -1.61 4.23 -9.64
C LEU A 33 -1.54 5.35 -10.68
N ALA A 34 -0.63 6.33 -10.52
CA ALA A 34 -0.41 7.40 -11.48
C ALA A 34 0.14 6.87 -12.82
N ILE A 35 1.07 5.92 -12.78
CA ILE A 35 1.59 5.25 -13.99
C ILE A 35 0.45 4.52 -14.71
N TRP A 36 -0.43 3.85 -13.97
CA TRP A 36 -1.53 3.07 -14.54
C TRP A 36 -2.67 3.94 -15.06
N LYS A 37 -2.90 5.10 -14.43
CA LYS A 37 -3.80 6.14 -14.95
C LYS A 37 -3.29 6.71 -16.28
N SER A 38 -1.98 6.70 -16.51
CA SER A 38 -1.36 7.13 -17.76
C SER A 38 -1.33 6.03 -18.83
N SER A 39 -1.32 4.75 -18.43
CA SER A 39 -1.40 3.64 -19.39
C SER A 39 -2.77 3.61 -20.09
N PHE A 40 -2.77 3.34 -21.40
CA PHE A 40 -3.96 3.20 -22.27
C PHE A 40 -4.85 2.00 -21.91
N LEU A 41 -5.21 1.83 -20.65
CA LEU A 41 -6.18 0.84 -20.18
C LEU A 41 -7.60 1.38 -20.42
N SER A 42 -8.50 0.49 -20.83
CA SER A 42 -9.94 0.76 -20.79
C SER A 42 -10.34 1.19 -19.37
N MET A 43 -11.25 2.16 -19.25
CA MET A 43 -11.73 2.65 -17.96
C MET A 43 -12.26 1.52 -17.06
N ALA A 44 -12.91 0.50 -17.66
CA ALA A 44 -13.35 -0.68 -16.93
C ALA A 44 -12.17 -1.51 -16.39
N ALA A 45 -11.13 -1.73 -17.21
CA ALA A 45 -9.93 -2.45 -16.80
C ALA A 45 -9.16 -1.69 -15.72
N GLN A 46 -9.10 -0.36 -15.81
CA GLN A 46 -8.46 0.50 -14.81
C GLN A 46 -9.15 0.37 -13.44
N VAL A 47 -10.49 0.43 -13.38
CA VAL A 47 -11.24 0.27 -12.12
C VAL A 47 -11.08 -1.13 -11.54
N CYS A 48 -11.17 -2.17 -12.36
CA CYS A 48 -10.95 -3.55 -11.91
C CYS A 48 -9.56 -3.73 -11.32
N LEU A 49 -8.53 -3.19 -11.98
CA LEU A 49 -7.15 -3.32 -11.55
C LEU A 49 -6.88 -2.54 -10.24
N ILE A 50 -7.45 -1.34 -10.11
CA ILE A 50 -7.42 -0.56 -8.85
C ILE A 50 -8.06 -1.36 -7.72
N ASN A 51 -9.28 -1.88 -7.91
CA ASN A 51 -9.97 -2.67 -6.90
C ASN A 51 -9.20 -3.93 -6.50
N LEU A 52 -8.57 -4.60 -7.45
CA LEU A 52 -7.82 -5.84 -7.22
C LEU A 52 -6.56 -5.57 -6.40
N ILE A 53 -5.84 -4.48 -6.71
CA ILE A 53 -4.71 -4.03 -5.90
C ILE A 53 -5.15 -3.55 -4.53
N LEU A 54 -6.20 -2.72 -4.43
CA LEU A 54 -6.70 -2.22 -3.16
C LEU A 54 -7.24 -3.33 -2.25
N SER A 55 -7.62 -4.48 -2.81
CA SER A 55 -8.10 -5.64 -2.03
C SER A 55 -6.96 -6.58 -1.63
N SER A 56 -6.07 -6.93 -2.57
CA SER A 56 -4.97 -7.89 -2.33
C SER A 56 -3.88 -7.32 -1.42
N LEU A 57 -3.67 -6.02 -1.44
CA LEU A 57 -2.52 -5.41 -0.78
C LEU A 57 -2.75 -5.17 0.71
N PRO A 58 -3.89 -4.63 1.17
CA PRO A 58 -4.24 -4.67 2.59
C PRO A 58 -4.25 -6.08 3.15
N LEU A 59 -4.71 -7.08 2.38
CA LEU A 59 -4.63 -8.49 2.79
C LEU A 59 -3.18 -8.94 3.02
N TYR A 60 -2.28 -8.61 2.10
CA TYR A 60 -0.85 -8.90 2.24
C TYR A 60 -0.26 -8.25 3.49
N TYR A 61 -0.52 -6.95 3.68
CA TYR A 61 0.01 -6.22 4.84
C TYR A 61 -0.66 -6.60 6.17
N MET A 62 -1.97 -6.91 6.17
CA MET A 62 -2.71 -7.40 7.34
C MET A 62 -2.23 -8.77 7.81
N SER A 63 -1.75 -9.62 6.90
CA SER A 63 -1.15 -10.91 7.24
C SER A 63 0.10 -10.75 8.13
N PHE A 64 0.88 -9.69 7.92
CA PHE A 64 2.07 -9.42 8.72
C PHE A 64 1.81 -8.47 9.90
N TYR A 65 0.96 -7.45 9.75
CA TYR A 65 0.75 -6.41 10.76
C TYR A 65 -0.67 -5.81 10.73
N LYS A 66 -1.24 -5.53 11.91
CA LYS A 66 -2.56 -4.87 12.01
C LYS A 66 -2.48 -3.44 11.45
N MET A 67 -3.12 -3.20 10.31
CA MET A 67 -3.10 -1.91 9.61
C MET A 67 -3.84 -0.82 10.42
N PRO A 68 -3.23 0.36 10.66
CA PRO A 68 -3.91 1.43 11.36
C PRO A 68 -5.01 2.06 10.51
N ASN A 69 -6.16 2.36 11.12
CA ASN A 69 -7.35 2.90 10.44
C ASN A 69 -7.05 4.18 9.63
N GLN A 70 -6.10 5.01 10.08
CA GLN A 70 -5.68 6.21 9.36
C GLN A 70 -5.08 5.91 7.98
N VAL A 71 -4.40 4.77 7.83
CA VAL A 71 -3.82 4.34 6.54
C VAL A 71 -4.91 3.80 5.63
N VAL A 72 -5.88 3.06 6.18
CA VAL A 72 -7.06 2.59 5.43
C VAL A 72 -7.83 3.77 4.83
N VAL A 73 -8.07 4.82 5.62
CA VAL A 73 -8.77 6.03 5.17
C VAL A 73 -7.99 6.74 4.07
N LYS A 74 -6.66 6.86 4.20
CA LYS A 74 -5.82 7.47 3.17
C LYS A 74 -5.80 6.65 1.87
N LEU A 75 -5.76 5.32 1.96
CA LEU A 75 -5.80 4.44 0.79
C LEU A 75 -7.14 4.47 0.07
N LYS A 76 -8.26 4.55 0.81
CA LYS A 76 -9.59 4.74 0.20
C LYS A 76 -9.79 6.09 -0.46
N SER A 77 -9.00 7.10 -0.08
CA SER A 77 -9.10 8.47 -0.57
C SER A 77 -8.18 8.76 -1.78
N ILE A 78 -7.34 7.81 -2.18
CA ILE A 78 -6.45 7.88 -3.35
C ILE A 78 -7.20 7.36 -4.58
#